data_AF-A0A7V3SRK4-F1
#
_entry.id   AF-A0A7V3SRK4-F1
#
_cell.length_a   1.000
_cell.length_b   1.000
_cell.length_c   1.000
_cell.angle_alpha   90.00
_cell.angle_beta   90.00
_cell.angle_gamma   90.00
#
_symmetry.space_group_name_H-M   'P 1'
#
loop_
_entity.id
_entity.type
_entity.pdbx_description
1 polymer ?
#
loop_
_entity_poly.entity_id
_entity_poly.type
_entity_poly.pdbx_seq_one_letter_code
_entity_poly.pdbx_strand_id
1 'polypeptide(L)'
;MHRFSRFLPLFLTTFLFCVGCGGSLSYDDIIITGVESSKAGEGGVVTLFGHGFTSAPALVVMLIGPDGSETPLEVSERGVLGEGAEAEYIKVLLPAGMAAGSYRFFVYLPEGDIVSNEIVIDLVP
;
A
#
# COMPACT_ATOMS: atom_id res chain seq x y z
N MET A 1 33.77 29.56 43.02
CA MET A 1 34.80 28.52 42.86
C MET A 1 34.12 27.17 42.67
N HIS A 2 34.64 26.40 41.71
CA HIS A 2 34.13 25.13 41.19
C HIS A 2 33.94 24.00 42.22
N ARG A 3 32.93 23.13 41.99
CA ARG A 3 33.06 21.74 41.50
C ARG A 3 31.70 21.01 41.65
N PHE A 4 31.07 20.57 40.56
CA PHE A 4 31.22 19.25 39.94
C PHE A 4 31.06 18.09 40.94
N SER A 5 29.99 17.28 40.80
CA SER A 5 30.09 15.96 40.15
C SER A 5 28.98 14.98 40.60
N ARG A 6 28.23 14.49 39.60
CA ARG A 6 27.58 13.16 39.48
C ARG A 6 26.40 12.85 40.41
N PHE A 7 25.23 12.58 39.82
CA PHE A 7 24.81 11.20 39.49
C PHE A 7 23.61 11.24 38.52
N LEU A 8 23.70 10.45 37.46
CA LEU A 8 22.75 10.27 36.36
C LEU A 8 21.64 9.25 36.78
N PRO A 9 20.63 8.94 35.94
CA PRO A 9 19.25 9.42 36.00
C PRO A 9 18.24 8.28 36.32
N LEU A 10 17.04 8.60 36.80
CA LEU A 10 15.92 7.65 36.73
C LEU A 10 14.61 8.37 36.40
N PHE A 11 14.17 8.14 35.16
CA PHE A 11 12.79 7.86 34.74
C PHE A 11 11.68 8.46 35.60
N LEU A 12 10.99 9.49 35.08
CA LEU A 12 9.52 9.54 35.07
C LEU A 12 9.02 10.75 34.26
N THR A 13 9.23 10.76 32.94
CA THR A 13 8.52 11.73 32.09
C THR A 13 7.24 11.08 31.60
N THR A 14 6.20 11.23 32.41
CA THR A 14 4.81 11.04 32.02
C THR A 14 4.51 11.97 30.85
N PHE A 15 4.72 11.52 29.62
CA PHE A 15 4.13 12.14 28.45
C PHE A 15 2.69 11.67 28.34
N LEU A 16 1.82 12.35 29.09
CA LEU A 16 0.39 12.34 28.88
C LEU A 16 0.12 13.12 27.58
N PHE A 17 0.30 12.46 26.44
CA PHE A 17 -0.23 12.94 25.17
C PHE A 17 -1.72 12.63 25.14
N CYS A 18 -2.51 13.54 25.71
CA CYS A 18 -3.92 13.66 25.38
C CYS A 18 -4.01 14.54 24.12
N VAL A 19 -3.77 13.95 22.96
CA VAL A 19 -4.20 14.53 21.68
C VAL A 19 -5.44 13.76 21.28
N GLY A 20 -6.59 14.39 21.54
CA GLY A 20 -7.86 13.94 21.01
C GLY A 20 -7.81 13.95 19.49
N CYS A 21 -7.81 12.77 18.91
CA CYS A 21 -8.72 12.41 17.83
C CYS A 21 -8.76 10.89 17.81
N GLY A 22 -9.82 10.32 18.39
CA GLY A 22 -10.16 8.91 18.22
C GLY A 22 -10.67 8.67 16.80
N GLY A 23 -9.86 9.02 15.79
CA GLY A 23 -9.96 8.38 14.52
C GLY A 23 -9.46 6.96 14.76
N SER A 24 -10.39 6.01 14.85
CA SER A 24 -10.10 4.74 14.18
C SER A 24 -9.55 5.15 12.82
N LEU A 25 -8.27 4.88 12.57
CA LEU A 25 -7.73 4.98 11.22
C LEU A 25 -8.50 3.90 10.46
N SER A 26 -9.70 4.27 10.04
CA SER A 26 -10.46 3.59 9.03
C SER A 26 -9.53 3.69 7.83
N TYR A 27 -8.83 2.59 7.58
CA TYR A 27 -8.05 2.38 6.36
C TYR A 27 -8.98 2.28 5.14
N ASP A 28 -10.29 2.58 5.29
CA ASP A 28 -11.37 2.29 4.36
C ASP A 28 -11.31 3.08 3.05
N ASP A 29 -10.41 4.05 2.91
CA ASP A 29 -10.35 4.89 1.72
C ASP A 29 -9.04 4.72 0.95
N ILE A 30 -8.62 3.49 0.67
CA ILE A 30 -7.66 3.27 -0.42
C ILE A 30 -8.40 3.38 -1.74
N ILE A 31 -8.19 4.47 -2.46
CA ILE A 31 -8.86 4.71 -3.74
C ILE A 31 -7.86 4.48 -4.86
N ILE A 32 -8.12 3.49 -5.71
CA ILE A 32 -7.38 3.26 -6.93
C ILE A 32 -8.04 4.09 -8.04
N THR A 33 -7.32 5.08 -8.55
CA THR A 33 -7.80 6.01 -9.58
C THR A 33 -7.27 5.68 -10.97
N GLY A 34 -6.24 4.84 -11.06
CA GLY A 34 -5.65 4.45 -12.33
C GLY A 34 -4.73 3.24 -12.22
N VAL A 35 -4.41 2.69 -13.38
CA VAL A 35 -3.52 1.55 -13.52
C VAL A 35 -2.71 1.65 -14.80
N GLU A 36 -1.43 1.31 -14.70
CA GLU A 36 -0.52 1.17 -15.83
C GLU A 36 0.15 -0.20 -15.74
N SER A 37 0.25 -0.91 -16.86
CA SER A 37 0.92 -2.21 -16.93
C SER A 37 2.05 -2.19 -17.94
N SER A 38 3.24 -2.65 -17.55
CA SER A 38 4.25 -3.09 -18.52
C SER A 38 3.95 -4.52 -18.98
N LYS A 39 4.44 -4.91 -20.16
CA LYS A 39 4.09 -6.17 -20.87
C LYS A 39 3.88 -7.36 -19.93
N ALA A 40 2.64 -7.87 -19.88
CA ALA A 40 2.23 -8.94 -18.97
C ALA A 40 2.88 -10.31 -19.25
N GLY A 41 3.35 -10.57 -20.47
CA GLY A 41 3.83 -11.90 -20.89
C GLY A 41 5.12 -12.39 -20.22
N GLU A 42 5.99 -11.49 -19.73
CA GLU A 42 7.34 -11.84 -19.21
C GLU A 42 7.52 -11.56 -17.71
N GLY A 43 6.42 -11.42 -16.95
CA GLY A 43 6.50 -10.94 -15.55
C GLY A 43 6.48 -9.42 -15.49
N GLY A 44 5.41 -8.84 -16.04
CA GLY A 44 5.19 -7.40 -16.11
C GLY A 44 5.06 -6.74 -14.75
N VAL A 45 5.21 -5.43 -14.72
CA VAL A 45 4.96 -4.60 -13.55
C VAL A 45 3.62 -3.91 -13.75
N VAL A 46 2.75 -3.98 -12.75
CA VAL A 46 1.55 -3.15 -12.68
C VAL A 46 1.79 -2.06 -11.67
N THR A 47 1.58 -0.81 -12.10
CA THR A 47 1.57 0.37 -11.24
C THR A 47 0.12 0.76 -11.02
N LEU A 48 -0.32 0.76 -9.77
CA LEU A 48 -1.62 1.27 -9.36
C LEU A 48 -1.43 2.69 -8.83
N PHE A 49 -2.24 3.62 -9.33
CA PHE A 49 -2.25 5.02 -8.91
C PHE A 49 -3.49 5.29 -8.08
N GLY A 50 -3.36 6.14 -7.06
CA GLY A 50 -4.42 6.30 -6.09
C GLY A 50 -4.07 7.17 -4.90
N HIS A 51 -4.81 6.97 -3.82
CA HIS A 51 -4.65 7.64 -2.52
C HIS A 51 -4.77 6.61 -1.38
N GLY A 52 -4.12 6.87 -0.25
CA GLY A 52 -4.21 6.03 0.95
C GLY A 52 -3.23 4.83 0.98
N PHE A 53 -2.37 4.70 -0.02
CA PHE A 53 -1.31 3.68 -0.07
C PHE A 53 -0.17 3.93 0.93
N THR A 54 0.16 5.19 1.24
CA THR A 54 1.30 5.52 2.12
C THR A 54 0.93 5.52 3.60
N SER A 55 -0.34 5.74 3.93
CA SER A 55 -0.85 5.70 5.31
C SER A 55 -0.95 4.26 5.85
N ALA A 56 -1.08 3.27 4.96
CA ALA A 56 -1.13 1.86 5.32
C ALA A 56 0.26 1.28 5.66
N PRO A 57 0.44 0.61 6.83
CA PRO A 57 1.74 0.06 7.22
C PRO A 57 2.17 -1.07 6.27
N ALA A 58 1.21 -1.89 5.82
CA ALA A 58 1.40 -2.97 4.88
C ALA A 58 0.19 -3.09 3.96
N LEU A 59 0.44 -3.46 2.70
CA LEU A 59 -0.56 -3.63 1.66
C LEU A 59 -0.23 -4.89 0.87
N VAL A 60 -1.28 -5.60 0.48
CA VAL A 60 -1.20 -6.70 -0.45
C VAL A 60 -2.21 -6.46 -1.55
N VAL A 61 -1.89 -6.89 -2.76
CA VAL A 61 -2.76 -6.73 -3.91
C VAL A 61 -3.28 -8.10 -4.32
N MET A 62 -4.59 -8.28 -4.29
CA MET A 62 -5.23 -9.48 -4.82
C MET A 62 -5.45 -9.30 -6.31
N LEU A 63 -4.83 -10.17 -7.10
CA LEU A 63 -5.07 -10.31 -8.52
C LEU A 63 -6.10 -11.42 -8.72
N ILE A 64 -7.20 -11.11 -9.39
CA ILE A 64 -8.21 -12.11 -9.77
C ILE A 64 -8.19 -12.30 -11.28
N GLY A 65 -7.90 -13.52 -11.71
CA GLY A 65 -7.86 -13.93 -13.11
C GLY A 65 -9.23 -14.04 -13.77
N PRO A 66 -9.26 -14.13 -15.12
CA PRO A 66 -10.50 -14.30 -15.88
C PRO A 66 -11.21 -15.65 -15.60
N ASP A 67 -10.47 -16.63 -15.11
CA ASP A 67 -10.97 -17.93 -14.63
C ASP A 67 -11.42 -17.90 -13.15
N GLY A 68 -11.30 -16.75 -12.49
CA GLY A 68 -11.59 -16.57 -11.07
C GLY A 68 -10.46 -17.01 -10.14
N SER A 69 -9.28 -17.35 -10.66
CA SER A 69 -8.12 -17.65 -9.82
C SER A 69 -7.68 -16.41 -9.03
N GLU A 70 -7.41 -16.59 -7.73
CA GLU A 70 -6.96 -15.51 -6.84
C GLU A 70 -5.46 -15.68 -6.56
N THR A 71 -4.69 -14.62 -6.81
CA THR A 71 -3.25 -14.59 -6.58
C THR A 71 -2.88 -13.35 -5.76
N PRO A 72 -2.41 -13.53 -4.51
CA PRO A 72 -1.89 -12.41 -3.74
C PRO A 72 -0.53 -11.97 -4.29
N LEU A 73 -0.37 -10.67 -4.50
CA LEU A 73 0.85 -10.03 -4.97
C LEU A 73 1.38 -9.08 -3.90
N GLU A 74 2.67 -9.23 -3.59
CA GLU A 74 3.36 -8.30 -2.71
C GLU A 74 3.63 -6.98 -3.43
N VAL A 75 3.49 -5.88 -2.68
CA VAL A 75 3.88 -4.55 -3.15
C VAL A 75 5.39 -4.47 -3.19
N SER A 76 5.95 -4.34 -4.39
CA SER A 76 7.39 -4.26 -4.62
C SER A 76 7.95 -2.85 -4.42
N GLU A 77 7.13 -1.84 -4.65
CA GLU A 77 7.49 -0.42 -4.50
C GLU A 77 6.24 0.39 -4.16
N ARG A 78 6.39 1.47 -3.38
CA ARG A 78 5.33 2.46 -3.13
C ARG A 78 5.90 3.85 -2.97
N GLY A 79 5.14 4.88 -3.32
CA GLY A 79 5.58 6.26 -3.19
C GLY A 79 4.54 7.30 -3.53
N VAL A 80 4.97 8.57 -3.54
CA VAL A 80 4.20 9.76 -3.93
C VAL A 80 4.70 10.30 -5.26
N LEU A 81 3.80 10.81 -6.10
CA LEU A 81 4.14 11.41 -7.39
C LEU A 81 4.60 12.87 -7.24
N GLY A 82 5.77 13.10 -6.63
CA GLY A 82 6.40 14.42 -6.49
C GLY A 82 6.16 15.11 -5.14
N GLU A 83 6.97 16.11 -4.81
CA GLU A 83 6.81 16.89 -3.58
C GLU A 83 5.51 17.69 -3.62
N GLY A 84 4.59 17.36 -2.69
CA GLY A 84 3.30 18.05 -2.55
C GLY A 84 2.16 17.50 -3.40
N ALA A 85 2.35 16.38 -4.12
CA ALA A 85 1.25 15.70 -4.78
C ALA A 85 0.48 14.80 -3.80
N GLU A 86 -0.85 14.86 -3.85
CA GLU A 86 -1.72 13.92 -3.13
C GLU A 86 -1.78 12.54 -3.79
N ALA A 87 -1.34 12.42 -5.05
CA ALA A 87 -1.38 11.17 -5.80
C ALA A 87 -0.21 10.25 -5.40
N GLU A 88 -0.58 9.02 -5.05
CA GLU A 88 0.31 7.96 -4.60
C GLU A 88 0.33 6.83 -5.63
N TYR A 89 1.35 5.99 -5.56
CA TYR A 89 1.43 4.78 -6.36
C TYR A 89 1.95 3.60 -5.56
N ILE A 90 1.55 2.41 -6.01
CA ILE A 90 2.16 1.14 -5.65
C ILE A 90 2.50 0.36 -6.91
N LYS A 91 3.57 -0.42 -6.87
CA LYS A 91 3.94 -1.35 -7.94
C LYS A 91 3.85 -2.78 -7.43
N VAL A 92 3.36 -3.65 -8.30
CA VAL A 92 3.32 -5.10 -8.09
C VAL A 92 3.88 -5.82 -9.29
N LEU A 93 4.51 -6.97 -9.04
CA LEU A 93 5.00 -7.85 -10.10
C LEU A 93 3.91 -8.84 -10.46
N LEU A 94 3.58 -8.93 -11.75
CA LEU A 94 2.68 -9.95 -12.26
C LEU A 94 3.41 -11.29 -12.37
N PRO A 95 2.70 -12.41 -12.15
CA PRO A 95 3.21 -13.72 -12.49
C PRO A 95 3.61 -13.80 -13.97
N ALA A 96 4.67 -14.55 -14.28
CA ALA A 96 5.02 -14.84 -15.67
C ALA A 96 4.00 -15.82 -16.29
N GLY A 97 3.80 -15.76 -17.61
CA GLY A 97 2.92 -16.69 -18.32
C GLY A 97 1.43 -16.45 -18.10
N MET A 98 1.04 -15.25 -17.69
CA MET A 98 -0.35 -14.84 -17.57
C MET A 98 -1.08 -14.96 -18.92
N ALA A 99 -2.29 -15.48 -18.90
CA ALA A 99 -3.13 -15.59 -20.09
C ALA A 99 -3.64 -14.20 -20.53
N ALA A 100 -4.04 -14.08 -21.79
CA ALA A 100 -4.81 -12.94 -22.24
C ALA A 100 -6.19 -12.94 -21.58
N GLY A 101 -6.69 -11.77 -21.17
CA GLY A 101 -8.02 -11.63 -20.59
C GLY A 101 -8.15 -10.47 -19.62
N SER A 102 -9.34 -10.33 -19.04
CA SER A 102 -9.64 -9.31 -18.04
C SER A 102 -9.23 -9.79 -16.65
N TYR A 103 -8.46 -8.97 -15.96
CA TYR A 103 -7.96 -9.20 -14.61
C TYR A 103 -8.46 -8.10 -13.67
N ARG A 104 -8.78 -8.47 -12.44
CA ARG A 104 -9.23 -7.53 -11.41
C ARG A 104 -8.20 -7.39 -10.32
N PHE A 105 -8.06 -6.18 -9.79
CA PHE A 105 -7.13 -5.86 -8.71
C PHE A 105 -7.90 -5.29 -7.53
N PHE A 106 -7.55 -5.79 -6.34
CA PHE A 106 -8.00 -5.27 -5.06
C PHE A 106 -6.80 -5.07 -4.16
N VAL A 107 -6.74 -3.94 -3.46
CA VAL A 107 -5.80 -3.72 -2.36
C VAL A 107 -6.48 -4.09 -1.05
N TYR A 108 -5.79 -4.88 -0.24
CA TYR A 108 -6.24 -5.32 1.06
C TYR A 108 -5.13 -5.19 2.11
N LEU A 109 -5.53 -5.07 3.37
CA LEU A 109 -4.60 -5.16 4.50
C LEU A 109 -4.27 -6.63 4.76
N PRO A 110 -3.04 -6.97 5.20
CA PRO A 110 -2.67 -8.37 5.51
C PRO A 110 -3.61 -9.08 6.49
N GLU A 111 -4.36 -8.31 7.29
CA GLU A 111 -5.34 -8.79 8.26
C GLU A 111 -6.65 -9.29 7.62
N GLY A 112 -6.79 -9.14 6.29
CA GLY A 112 -7.84 -9.76 5.47
C GLY A 112 -8.91 -8.81 4.96
N ASP A 113 -8.87 -7.53 5.36
CA ASP A 113 -9.87 -6.55 4.95
C ASP A 113 -9.51 -5.93 3.59
N ILE A 114 -10.41 -6.08 2.62
CA ILE A 114 -10.35 -5.34 1.36
C ILE A 114 -10.70 -3.89 1.66
N VAL A 115 -9.77 -3.00 1.35
CA VAL A 115 -9.86 -1.58 1.71
C VAL A 115 -9.93 -0.66 0.49
N SER A 116 -10.15 -1.22 -0.70
CA SER A 116 -10.15 -0.47 -1.95
C SER A 116 -11.26 -0.85 -2.91
N ASN A 117 -11.49 0.03 -3.88
CA ASN A 117 -12.33 -0.26 -5.04
C ASN A 117 -11.67 -1.29 -5.97
N GLU A 118 -12.51 -2.00 -6.73
CA GLU A 118 -12.08 -2.84 -7.83
C GLU A 118 -11.51 -1.98 -8.97
N ILE A 119 -10.41 -2.45 -9.59
CA ILE A 119 -9.97 -1.97 -10.89
C ILE A 119 -9.75 -3.15 -11.85
N VAL A 120 -10.17 -2.98 -13.09
CA VAL A 120 -10.08 -4.02 -14.14
C VAL A 120 -9.04 -3.61 -15.17
N ILE A 121 -8.16 -4.54 -15.54
CA ILE A 121 -7.25 -4.40 -16.67
C ILE A 121 -7.44 -5.53 -17.65
N ASP A 122 -7.37 -5.21 -18.94
CA ASP A 122 -7.32 -6.22 -19.99
C ASP A 122 -5.88 -6.46 -20.37
N LEU A 123 -5.39 -7.66 -20.06
CA LEU A 123 -4.07 -8.11 -20.51
C LEU A 123 -4.21 -8.62 -21.95
N VAL A 124 -3.54 -7.93 -22.86
CA VAL A 124 -3.44 -8.28 -24.28
C VAL A 124 -2.11 -9.03 -24.49
N PRO A 125 -2.09 -10.13 -25.28
CA PRO A 125 -0.87 -10.90 -25.55
C PRO A 125 0.17 -10.13 -26.37
#